data_AF-B0RQV5-F1
#
_entry.id   AF-B0RQV5-F1
#
_cell.length_a   1.000
_cell.length_b   1.000
_cell.length_c   1.000
_cell.angle_alpha   90.00
_cell.angle_beta   90.00
_cell.angle_gamma   90.00
#
_symmetry.space_group_name_H-M   'P 1'
#
loop_
_entity.id
_entity.type
_entity.pdbx_description
1 polymer ?
#
loop_
_entity_poly.entity_id
_entity_poly.type
_entity_poly.pdbx_seq_one_letter_code
_entity_poly.pdbx_strand_id
1 'polypeptide(L)' 'MPVLGFGAGTFGGQGPLFSAWGDTGVAQAQRMIDLCLEAGVNLFDTADVYSDGASEEILGQALQGAASR' A
#
# COMPACT_ATOMS: atom_id res chain seq x y z
N MET A 1 18.77 -0.58 -5.69
CA MET A 1 17.29 -0.58 -5.86
C MET A 1 16.86 -2.00 -6.17
N PRO A 2 15.79 -2.53 -5.55
CA PRO A 2 15.28 -3.86 -5.88
C PRO A 2 14.78 -3.90 -7.33
N VAL A 3 14.79 -5.10 -7.92
CA VAL A 3 14.30 -5.32 -9.30
C VAL A 3 12.77 -5.32 -9.39
N LEU A 4 12.08 -5.51 -8.27
CA LEU A 4 10.63 -5.46 -8.13
C LEU A 4 10.23 -4.54 -6.98
N GLY A 5 9.12 -3.82 -7.17
CA GLY A 5 8.47 -2.99 -6.16
C GLY A 5 6.96 -3.19 -6.19
N PHE A 6 6.28 -2.84 -5.10
CA PHE A 6 4.83 -2.93 -4.98
C PHE A 6 4.21 -1.53 -5.07
N GLY A 7 3.31 -1.30 -6.03
CA GLY A 7 2.57 -0.04 -6.16
C GLY A 7 1.31 -0.03 -5.30
N ALA A 8 1.15 1.01 -4.47
CA ALA A 8 0.04 1.17 -3.52
C ALA A 8 -1.18 1.92 -4.10
N GLY A 9 -1.28 2.08 -5.43
CA GLY A 9 -2.37 2.85 -6.06
C GLY A 9 -3.79 2.31 -5.83
N THR A 10 -3.96 1.10 -5.29
CA THR A 10 -5.27 0.53 -4.90
C THR A 10 -5.65 0.85 -3.46
N PHE A 11 -4.82 1.58 -2.70
CA PHE A 11 -5.07 1.89 -1.29
C PHE A 11 -6.03 3.07 -1.17
N GLY A 12 -7.08 2.90 -0.36
CA GLY A 12 -8.06 3.93 0.00
C GLY A 12 -9.20 4.22 -0.99
N GLY A 13 -9.02 4.02 -2.29
CA GLY A 13 -10.10 4.04 -3.29
C GLY A 13 -10.94 5.32 -3.41
N GLN A 14 -10.31 6.51 -3.41
CA GLN A 14 -11.06 7.78 -3.46
C GLN A 14 -11.18 8.39 -4.86
N GLY A 15 -12.31 9.05 -5.13
CA GLY A 15 -12.57 9.73 -6.41
C GLY A 15 -12.78 8.79 -7.61
N PRO A 16 -13.09 9.32 -8.80
CA PRO A 16 -13.53 8.50 -9.94
C PRO A 16 -12.47 7.53 -10.48
N LEU A 17 -11.19 7.89 -10.39
CA LEU A 17 -10.10 7.07 -10.90
C LEU A 17 -9.72 5.95 -9.92
N PHE A 18 -9.38 6.29 -8.68
CA PHE A 18 -8.83 5.31 -7.74
C PHE A 18 -9.90 4.37 -7.15
N SER A 19 -11.16 4.82 -7.01
CA SER A 19 -12.27 3.92 -6.65
C SER A 19 -12.49 2.79 -7.68
N ALA A 20 -12.11 3.00 -8.95
CA ALA A 20 -12.16 1.96 -9.98
C ALA A 20 -10.95 1.01 -9.94
N TRP A 21 -9.85 1.40 -9.28
CA TRP A 21 -8.64 0.57 -9.14
C TRP A 21 -8.71 -0.34 -7.92
N GLY A 22 -9.25 0.16 -6.80
CA GLY A 22 -9.49 -0.63 -5.61
C GLY A 22 -9.71 0.24 -4.36
N ASP A 23 -10.28 -0.37 -3.33
CA ASP A 23 -10.54 0.26 -2.02
C ASP A 23 -9.85 -0.55 -0.91
N THR A 24 -8.53 -0.68 -1.03
CA THR A 24 -7.74 -1.48 -0.08
C THR A 24 -7.56 -0.69 1.22
N GLY A 25 -8.13 -1.16 2.32
CA GLY A 25 -7.92 -0.61 3.66
C GLY A 25 -6.72 -1.22 4.39
N VAL A 26 -6.39 -0.68 5.57
CA VAL A 26 -5.19 -1.03 6.38
C VAL A 26 -5.01 -2.54 6.60
N ALA A 27 -6.07 -3.25 7.02
CA ALA A 27 -5.95 -4.68 7.31
C ALA A 27 -5.67 -5.54 6.06
N GLN A 28 -6.15 -5.11 4.89
CA GLN A 28 -5.84 -5.77 3.62
C GLN A 28 -4.42 -5.41 3.17
N ALA A 29 -4.06 -4.13 3.24
CA ALA A 29 -2.71 -3.64 2.94
C ALA A 29 -1.63 -4.35 3.77
N GLN A 30 -1.87 -4.57 5.07
CA GLN A 30 -0.97 -5.33 5.94
C GLN A 30 -0.70 -6.73 5.41
N ARG A 31 -1.74 -7.47 4.99
CA ARG A 31 -1.56 -8.81 4.41
C ARG A 31 -0.78 -8.78 3.10
N MET A 32 -1.01 -7.77 2.26
CA MET A 32 -0.27 -7.61 1.01
C MET A 32 1.20 -7.29 1.26
N ILE A 33 1.50 -6.44 2.25
CA ILE A 33 2.85 -6.10 2.67
C ILE A 33 3.55 -7.31 3.27
N ASP A 34 2.90 -8.08 4.15
CA ASP A 34 3.45 -9.32 4.72
C ASP A 34 3.89 -10.27 3.58
N LEU A 35 3.04 -10.49 2.58
CA LEU A 35 3.37 -11.31 1.41
C LEU A 35 4.52 -10.73 0.57
N CYS A 36 4.58 -9.41 0.41
CA CYS A 36 5.68 -8.75 -0.30
C CYS A 36 7.00 -8.98 0.42
N LEU A 37 7.03 -8.79 1.74
CA LEU A 37 8.21 -8.97 2.56
C LEU A 37 8.67 -10.44 2.57
N GLU A 38 7.73 -11.40 2.68
CA GLU A 38 8.01 -12.83 2.55
C GLU A 38 8.63 -13.19 1.19
N ALA A 39 8.21 -12.51 0.12
CA ALA A 39 8.76 -12.66 -1.23
C ALA A 39 10.05 -11.86 -1.48
N GLY A 40 10.55 -11.12 -0.49
CA GLY A 40 11.76 -10.30 -0.60
C GLY A 40 11.58 -8.93 -1.27
N VAL A 41 10.33 -8.48 -1.48
CA VAL A 41 10.01 -7.13 -1.96
C VAL A 41 10.07 -6.16 -0.78
N ASN A 42 10.90 -5.13 -0.90
CA ASN A 42 11.12 -4.11 0.15
C ASN A 42 11.05 -2.66 -0.36
N LEU A 43 10.52 -2.45 -1.57
CA LEU A 43 10.22 -1.14 -2.12
C LEU A 43 8.71 -1.03 -2.35
N PHE A 44 8.11 -0.01 -1.74
CA PHE A 44 6.69 0.31 -1.86
C PHE A 44 6.57 1.71 -2.49
N ASP A 45 5.83 1.79 -3.59
CA ASP A 45 5.57 3.03 -4.33
C ASP A 45 4.19 3.60 -3.94
N THR A 46 4.16 4.88 -3.62
CA THR A 46 2.94 5.63 -3.25
C THR A 46 3.09 7.08 -3.70
N ALA A 47 2.00 7.83 -3.69
CA ALA A 47 1.99 9.26 -3.97
C ALA A 47 0.86 9.96 -3.23
N ASP A 48 1.02 11.26 -2.97
CA ASP A 48 -0.01 12.15 -2.42
C ASP A 48 -1.28 12.17 -3.29
N VAL A 49 -1.13 12.07 -4.61
CA VAL A 49 -2.28 12.02 -5.53
C VAL A 49 -3.09 10.73 -5.42
N TYR A 50 -2.53 9.62 -4.91
CA TYR A 50 -3.24 8.35 -4.81
C TYR A 50 -4.29 8.41 -3.70
N SER A 51 -5.55 8.46 -4.13
CA SER A 51 -6.71 8.57 -3.23
C SER A 51 -6.64 9.78 -2.28
N ASP A 52 -6.16 10.93 -2.77
CA ASP A 52 -6.04 12.18 -1.99
C ASP A 52 -5.27 12.00 -0.67
N GLY A 53 -4.09 11.36 -0.75
CA GLY A 53 -3.20 11.08 0.38
C GLY A 53 -3.52 9.80 1.16
N ALA A 54 -4.72 9.22 1.00
CA ALA A 54 -5.12 8.04 1.76
C ALA A 54 -4.20 6.83 1.54
N SER A 55 -3.58 6.71 0.35
CA SER A 55 -2.61 5.65 0.07
C SER A 55 -1.40 5.69 1.02
N GLU A 56 -0.84 6.88 1.26
CA GLU A 56 0.32 7.05 2.14
C GLU A 56 -0.03 6.77 3.60
N GLU A 57 -1.20 7.25 4.05
CA GLU A 57 -1.69 7.01 5.41
C GLU A 57 -1.90 5.51 5.68
N ILE A 58 -2.50 4.79 4.73
CA ILE A 58 -2.74 3.35 4.84
C ILE A 58 -1.43 2.58 4.82
N LEU A 59 -0.50 2.92 3.90
CA LEU A 59 0.82 2.29 3.83
C LEU A 59 1.59 2.47 5.14
N GLY A 60 1.60 3.69 5.70
CA GLY A 60 2.26 3.99 6.98
C GLY A 60 1.71 3.17 8.14
N GLN A 61 0.38 3.09 8.28
CA GLN A 61 -0.27 2.28 9.31
C GLN A 61 0.01 0.78 9.12
N ALA A 62 0.03 0.31 7.87
CA ALA A 62 0.25 -1.09 7.57
C ALA A 62 1.70 -1.52 7.87
N LEU A 63 2.69 -0.69 7.51
CA LEU A 63 4.11 -0.93 7.82
C LEU A 63 4.40 -0.95 9.32
N GLN A 64 3.73 -0.11 10.13
CA GLN A 64 3.87 -0.16 11.59
C GLN A 64 3.43 -1.51 12.17
N GLY A 65 2.37 -2.09 11.62
CA GLY A 65 1.88 -3.42 12.01
C GLY A 65 2.83 -4.56 11.62
N ALA A 66 3.53 -4.42 10.49
CA ALA A 66 4.52 -5.39 10.04
C ALA A 66 5.84 -5.32 10.84
N ALA A 67 6.30 -4.11 11.17
CA ALA A 67 7.54 -3.90 11.93
C ALA A 67 7.46 -4.28 13.42
N SER A 68 6.25 -4.46 13.95
CA SER A 68 6.01 -4.82 15.35
C SER A 68 5.97 -6.34 15.60
N ARG A 69 6.38 -7.16 14.63
CA ARG A 69 6.48 -8.63 14.72
C ARG A 69 7.92 -9.07 14.50
#